data_AF-A0A015XHF7-F1
#
_entry.id   AF-A0A015XHF7-F1
#
_cell.length_a   1.000
_cell.length_b   1.000
_cell.length_c   1.000
_cell.angle_alpha   90.00
_cell.angle_beta   90.00
_cell.angle_gamma   90.00
#
_symmetry.space_group_name_H-M   'P 1'
#
loop_
_entity.id
_entity.type
_entity.pdbx_description
1 polymer ?
#
loop_
_entity_poly.entity_id
_entity_poly.type
_entity_poly.pdbx_seq_one_letter_code
_entity_poly.pdbx_strand_id
1 'polypeptide(L)'
;MEKNRKKQIVVLSIALVCIFILVFSLFHKSATKDSANPPLTNVLTDSISQIVSACPGEIGVAVIVNNRDTVKVNNKSVYPMMSVFKVHQALALCNDFDNKGISLDTLVNINRDKLDPKTWSPMLKDYSGPVISLTVRDLLRYTLTQSDNNASNLMFKDMVNVAQTDSFIATLIPRSSFQIAYTEEEMSADHNKAYSNYTSPLGAAMLMNR
;
A
#
# COMPACT_ATOMS: atom_id res chain seq x y z
N MET A 1 -32.55 71.04 23.87
CA MET A 1 -32.44 69.56 23.85
C MET A 1 -32.17 68.97 22.46
N GLU A 2 -32.77 69.48 21.38
CA GLU A 2 -32.67 68.86 20.04
C GLU A 2 -31.28 68.89 19.39
N LYS A 3 -30.48 69.94 19.65
CA LYS A 3 -29.12 70.12 19.08
C LYS A 3 -28.11 69.09 19.60
N ASN A 4 -28.21 68.69 20.87
CA ASN A 4 -27.34 67.68 21.47
C ASN A 4 -27.72 66.27 21.00
N ARG A 5 -29.02 66.01 20.77
CA ARG A 5 -29.50 64.75 20.17
C ARG A 5 -28.98 64.55 18.75
N LYS A 6 -28.99 65.59 17.90
CA LYS A 6 -28.42 65.52 16.55
C LYS A 6 -26.91 65.26 16.57
N LYS A 7 -26.15 65.90 17.48
CA LYS A 7 -24.72 65.62 17.66
C LYS A 7 -24.44 64.19 18.12
N GLN A 8 -25.21 63.66 19.07
CA GLN A 8 -25.08 62.26 19.52
C GLN A 8 -25.39 61.25 18.42
N ILE A 9 -26.40 61.51 17.59
CA ILE A 9 -26.74 60.64 16.44
C ILE A 9 -25.61 60.65 15.41
N VAL A 10 -25.01 61.82 15.11
CA VAL A 10 -23.87 61.92 14.20
C VAL A 10 -22.66 61.16 14.73
N VAL A 11 -22.34 61.30 16.02
CA VAL A 11 -21.23 60.57 16.65
C VAL A 11 -21.46 59.06 16.65
N LEU A 12 -22.68 58.58 16.97
CA LEU A 12 -23.02 57.16 16.88
C LEU A 12 -22.92 56.63 15.44
N SER A 13 -23.35 57.43 14.46
CA SER A 13 -23.30 57.04 13.05
C SER A 13 -21.85 56.92 12.56
N ILE A 14 -20.98 57.84 12.96
CA ILE A 14 -19.54 57.77 12.65
C ILE A 14 -18.91 56.55 13.32
N ALA A 15 -19.24 56.28 14.60
CA ALA A 15 -18.72 55.11 15.31
C ALA A 15 -19.14 53.79 14.65
N LEU A 16 -20.40 53.68 14.20
CA LEU A 16 -20.91 52.51 13.48
C LEU A 16 -20.21 52.31 12.13
N VAL A 17 -19.97 53.38 11.37
CA VAL A 17 -19.22 53.31 10.11
C VAL A 17 -17.78 52.86 10.35
N CYS A 18 -17.10 53.38 11.38
CA CYS A 18 -15.75 52.96 11.73
C CYS A 18 -15.69 51.47 12.12
N ILE A 19 -16.65 50.99 12.91
CA ILE A 19 -16.76 49.57 13.27
C ILE A 19 -17.00 48.72 12.03
N PHE A 20 -17.88 49.16 11.12
CA PHE A 20 -18.16 48.43 9.88
C PHE A 20 -16.92 48.34 8.99
N ILE A 21 -16.14 49.41 8.85
CA ILE A 21 -14.86 49.41 8.11
C ILE A 21 -13.85 48.47 8.78
N LEU A 22 -13.73 48.48 10.11
CA LEU A 22 -12.85 47.59 10.86
C LEU A 22 -13.22 46.12 10.66
N VAL A 23 -14.51 45.79 10.75
CA VAL A 23 -15.02 44.44 10.50
C VAL A 23 -14.79 44.03 9.04
N PHE A 24 -15.04 44.92 8.08
CA PHE A 24 -14.79 44.64 6.66
C PHE A 24 -13.30 44.45 6.36
N SER A 25 -12.41 45.17 7.06
CA SER A 25 -10.96 44.98 6.97
C SER A 25 -10.47 43.67 7.61
N LEU A 26 -11.17 43.16 8.63
CA LEU A 26 -10.90 41.85 9.23
C LEU A 26 -11.42 40.69 8.36
N PHE A 27 -12.47 40.91 7.56
CA PHE A 27 -12.99 39.95 6.58
C PHE A 27 -12.29 40.01 5.20
N HIS A 28 -11.63 41.13 4.88
CA HIS A 28 -10.62 41.19 3.83
C HIS A 28 -9.31 40.56 4.33
N LYS A 29 -9.35 39.25 4.63
CA LYS A 29 -8.15 38.43 4.43
C LYS A 29 -7.79 38.60 2.96
N SER A 30 -6.77 39.41 2.71
CA SER A 30 -6.11 39.51 1.42
C SER A 30 -5.88 38.08 0.95
N ALA A 31 -6.64 37.65 -0.05
CA ALA A 31 -6.24 36.53 -0.86
C ALA A 31 -5.01 37.05 -1.61
N THR A 32 -3.84 36.92 -0.97
CA THR A 32 -2.59 36.96 -1.69
C THR A 32 -2.73 35.85 -2.74
N LYS A 33 -2.93 36.26 -3.99
CA LYS A 33 -2.60 35.43 -5.14
C LYS A 33 -1.08 35.28 -5.10
N ASP A 34 -0.60 34.48 -4.15
CA ASP A 34 0.75 33.97 -4.22
C ASP A 34 0.76 33.10 -5.46
N SER A 35 1.47 33.58 -6.48
CA SER A 35 1.88 32.83 -7.66
C SER A 35 2.88 31.73 -7.27
N ALA A 36 2.62 31.02 -6.18
CA ALA A 36 3.35 29.85 -5.77
C ALA A 36 2.86 28.70 -6.63
N ASN A 37 3.77 28.09 -7.39
CA ASN A 37 3.48 26.85 -8.08
C ASN A 37 2.84 25.86 -7.08
N PRO A 38 1.78 25.13 -7.47
CA PRO A 38 1.19 24.13 -6.59
C PRO A 38 2.28 23.16 -6.11
N PRO A 39 2.22 22.69 -4.84
CA PRO A 39 3.14 21.67 -4.34
C PRO A 39 3.23 20.50 -5.33
N LEU A 40 4.43 19.95 -5.53
CA LEU A 40 4.66 18.83 -6.46
C LEU A 40 3.69 17.67 -6.21
N THR A 41 3.35 17.40 -4.95
CA THR A 41 2.38 16.38 -4.55
C THR A 41 0.97 16.66 -5.09
N ASN A 42 0.53 17.91 -5.16
CA ASN A 42 -0.76 18.27 -5.75
C ASN A 42 -0.73 18.06 -7.27
N VAL A 43 0.32 18.53 -7.93
CA VAL A 43 0.50 18.34 -9.38
C VAL A 43 0.48 16.86 -9.76
N LEU A 44 1.19 16.03 -9.00
CA LEU A 44 1.21 14.58 -9.19
C LEU A 44 -0.15 13.95 -8.88
N THR A 45 -0.83 14.38 -7.82
CA THR A 45 -2.17 13.87 -7.48
C THR A 45 -3.18 14.16 -8.59
N ASP A 46 -3.18 15.38 -9.12
CA ASP A 46 -4.09 15.80 -10.20
C ASP A 46 -3.80 15.00 -11.48
N SER A 47 -2.52 14.89 -11.86
CA SER A 47 -2.10 14.16 -13.05
C SER A 47 -2.46 12.67 -12.97
N ILE A 48 -2.17 12.02 -11.83
CA ILE A 48 -2.50 10.61 -11.61
C ILE A 48 -4.02 10.42 -11.58
N SER A 49 -4.76 11.32 -10.94
CA SER A 49 -6.23 11.24 -10.88
C SER A 49 -6.85 11.34 -12.26
N GLN A 50 -6.32 12.21 -13.13
CA GLN A 50 -6.78 12.33 -14.52
C GLN A 50 -6.54 11.02 -15.29
N ILE A 51 -5.36 10.42 -15.18
CA ILE A 51 -5.04 9.13 -15.83
C ILE A 51 -5.96 8.03 -15.31
N VAL A 52 -6.08 7.90 -13.98
CA VAL A 52 -6.92 6.88 -13.33
C VAL A 52 -8.38 7.02 -13.78
N SER A 53 -8.92 8.25 -13.87
CA SER A 53 -10.31 8.49 -14.28
C SER A 53 -10.61 8.12 -15.74
N ALA A 54 -9.59 8.08 -16.59
CA ALA A 54 -9.74 7.74 -18.01
C ALA A 54 -9.68 6.23 -18.29
N CYS A 55 -9.21 5.44 -17.32
CA CYS A 55 -9.05 4.00 -17.46
C CYS A 55 -10.27 3.24 -16.92
N PRO A 56 -10.71 2.15 -17.57
CA PRO A 56 -11.78 1.30 -17.05
C PRO A 56 -11.30 0.52 -15.80
N GLY A 57 -12.10 0.54 -14.74
CA GLY A 57 -11.86 -0.22 -13.50
C GLY A 57 -11.52 0.64 -12.28
N GLU A 58 -11.41 0.01 -11.11
CA GLU A 58 -10.93 0.67 -9.88
C GLU A 58 -9.40 0.61 -9.83
N ILE A 59 -8.73 1.76 -9.89
CA ILE A 59 -7.27 1.84 -9.89
C ILE A 59 -6.80 2.64 -8.69
N GLY A 60 -5.97 2.01 -7.87
CA GLY A 60 -5.31 2.62 -6.73
C GLY A 60 -3.85 2.91 -7.02
N VAL A 61 -3.38 4.09 -6.64
CA VAL A 61 -1.98 4.51 -6.84
C VAL A 61 -1.47 5.16 -5.57
N ALA A 62 -0.25 4.80 -5.16
CA ALA A 62 0.51 5.55 -4.17
C ALA A 62 1.95 5.75 -4.64
N VAL A 63 2.49 6.92 -4.31
CA VAL A 63 3.89 7.27 -4.56
C VAL A 63 4.48 7.84 -3.28
N ILE A 64 5.65 7.35 -2.88
CA ILE A 64 6.45 7.94 -1.81
C ILE A 64 7.61 8.68 -2.46
N VAL A 65 7.72 9.98 -2.19
CA VAL A 65 8.75 10.86 -2.75
C VAL A 65 9.74 11.19 -1.64
N ASN A 66 11.02 10.92 -1.89
CA ASN A 66 12.13 11.19 -0.96
C ASN A 66 11.89 10.63 0.46
N ASN A 67 11.25 9.46 0.56
CA ASN A 67 10.91 8.77 1.81
C ASN A 67 10.05 9.60 2.79
N ARG A 68 9.34 10.63 2.30
CA ARG A 68 8.59 11.57 3.16
C ARG A 68 7.22 11.91 2.60
N ASP A 69 7.20 12.56 1.44
CA ASP A 69 5.96 13.05 0.85
C ASP A 69 5.21 11.88 0.22
N THR A 70 3.88 11.90 0.33
CA THR A 70 3.04 10.83 -0.22
C THR A 70 1.96 11.39 -1.14
N VAL A 71 1.83 10.76 -2.30
CA VAL A 71 0.71 10.97 -3.24
C VAL A 71 -0.14 9.71 -3.21
N LYS A 72 -1.47 9.87 -3.15
CA LYS A 72 -2.41 8.76 -3.00
C LYS A 72 -3.65 9.04 -3.82
N VAL A 73 -4.04 8.09 -4.68
CA VAL A 73 -5.28 8.08 -5.43
C VAL A 73 -5.98 6.74 -5.17
N ASN A 74 -7.26 6.78 -4.78
CA ASN A 74 -8.07 5.60 -4.42
C ASN A 74 -7.39 4.64 -3.42
N ASN A 75 -6.91 5.15 -2.29
CA ASN A 75 -6.07 4.41 -1.34
C ASN A 75 -6.84 3.48 -0.36
N LYS A 76 -7.91 2.82 -0.80
CA LYS A 76 -8.63 1.86 0.04
C LYS A 76 -7.85 0.54 0.13
N SER A 77 -8.00 -0.19 1.24
CA SER A 77 -7.41 -1.53 1.42
C SER A 77 -8.33 -2.60 0.83
N VAL A 78 -8.47 -2.61 -0.50
CA VAL A 78 -9.42 -3.51 -1.21
C VAL A 78 -8.79 -4.18 -2.43
N TYR A 79 -7.56 -3.82 -2.79
CA TYR A 79 -6.94 -4.31 -4.01
C TYR A 79 -6.35 -5.69 -3.76
N PRO A 80 -6.81 -6.73 -4.48
CA PRO A 80 -6.25 -8.06 -4.33
C PRO A 80 -4.78 -8.03 -4.75
N MET A 81 -3.91 -8.50 -3.87
CA MET A 81 -2.46 -8.50 -4.11
C MET A 81 -2.07 -9.49 -5.20
N MET A 82 -2.83 -10.59 -5.35
CA MET A 82 -2.39 -11.74 -6.13
C MET A 82 -0.95 -12.09 -5.69
N SER A 83 -0.06 -12.38 -6.64
CA SER A 83 1.33 -12.71 -6.36
C SER A 83 2.18 -11.57 -5.76
N VAL A 84 1.69 -10.33 -5.63
CA VAL A 84 2.42 -9.27 -4.88
C VAL A 84 2.64 -9.68 -3.41
N PHE A 85 1.75 -10.51 -2.84
CA PHE A 85 1.90 -11.02 -1.48
C PHE A 85 3.16 -11.90 -1.29
N LYS A 86 3.79 -12.39 -2.36
CA LYS A 86 5.02 -13.20 -2.29
C LYS A 86 6.21 -12.41 -1.75
N VAL A 87 6.23 -11.08 -1.93
CA VAL A 87 7.23 -10.21 -1.26
C VAL A 87 7.05 -10.25 0.25
N HIS A 88 5.80 -10.24 0.71
CA HIS A 88 5.45 -10.28 2.12
C HIS A 88 5.86 -11.62 2.75
N GLN A 89 5.57 -12.73 2.05
CA GLN A 89 6.03 -14.06 2.41
C GLN A 89 7.56 -14.13 2.54
N ALA A 90 8.29 -13.60 1.56
CA ALA A 90 9.74 -13.63 1.56
C ALA A 90 10.33 -12.87 2.77
N LEU A 91 9.80 -11.69 3.08
CA LEU A 91 10.23 -10.92 4.25
C LEU A 91 9.97 -11.69 5.56
N ALA A 92 8.79 -12.30 5.70
CA ALA A 92 8.46 -13.10 6.87
C ALA A 92 9.37 -14.33 7.03
N LEU A 93 9.65 -15.03 5.92
CA LEU A 93 10.53 -16.20 5.91
C LEU A 93 11.96 -15.83 6.31
N CYS A 94 12.52 -14.78 5.70
CA CYS A 94 13.86 -14.32 6.03
C CYS A 94 13.97 -13.91 7.51
N ASN A 95 13.00 -13.15 8.03
CA ASN A 95 12.97 -12.79 9.44
C ASN A 95 12.86 -14.01 10.37
N ASP A 96 12.02 -14.99 10.04
CA ASP A 96 11.90 -16.23 10.82
C ASP A 96 13.22 -17.03 10.81
N PHE A 97 13.89 -17.10 9.67
CA PHE A 97 15.17 -17.79 9.51
C PHE A 97 16.30 -17.09 10.28
N ASP A 98 16.38 -15.76 10.19
CA ASP A 98 17.36 -14.95 10.94
C ASP A 98 17.19 -15.17 12.45
N ASN A 99 15.94 -15.13 12.94
CA ASN A 99 15.65 -15.35 14.37
C ASN A 99 15.97 -16.77 14.85
N LYS A 100 15.93 -17.77 13.95
CA LYS A 100 16.25 -19.17 14.26
C LYS A 100 17.71 -19.53 13.96
N GLY A 101 18.48 -18.63 13.34
CA GLY A 101 19.84 -18.91 12.87
C GLY A 101 19.91 -19.94 11.73
N ILE A 102 18.86 -20.04 10.91
CA ILE A 102 18.80 -20.97 9.77
C ILE A 102 19.32 -20.26 8.52
N SER A 103 20.25 -20.88 7.79
CA SER A 103 20.74 -20.32 6.53
C SER A 103 19.73 -20.51 5.40
N LEU A 104 19.62 -19.52 4.50
CA LEU A 104 18.89 -19.68 3.23
C LEU A 104 19.54 -20.71 2.30
N ASP A 105 20.78 -21.12 2.57
CA ASP A 105 21.46 -22.22 1.86
C ASP A 105 21.03 -23.61 2.37
N THR A 106 20.12 -23.68 3.35
CA THR A 106 19.51 -24.95 3.77
C THR A 106 18.85 -25.64 2.57
N LEU A 107 19.22 -26.89 2.36
CA LEU A 107 18.71 -27.73 1.27
C LEU A 107 17.35 -28.31 1.62
N VAL A 108 16.43 -28.28 0.65
CA VAL A 108 15.07 -28.80 0.74
C VAL A 108 14.90 -29.87 -0.33
N ASN A 109 14.49 -31.07 0.08
CA ASN A 109 14.14 -32.17 -0.81
C ASN A 109 12.62 -32.20 -1.01
N ILE A 110 12.20 -32.00 -2.25
CA ILE A 110 10.81 -31.79 -2.62
C ILE A 110 10.38 -32.98 -3.49
N ASN A 111 9.42 -33.77 -3.02
CA ASN A 111 8.85 -34.81 -3.85
C ASN A 111 7.95 -34.16 -4.91
N ARG A 112 8.24 -34.43 -6.19
CA ARG A 112 7.58 -33.81 -7.32
C ARG A 112 6.07 -34.13 -7.38
N ASP A 113 5.66 -35.29 -6.89
CA ASP A 113 4.27 -35.74 -6.84
C ASP A 113 3.38 -34.92 -5.89
N LYS A 114 3.98 -34.16 -4.97
CA LYS A 114 3.28 -33.24 -4.06
C LYS A 114 3.05 -31.85 -4.66
N LEU A 115 3.62 -31.56 -5.83
CA LEU A 115 3.49 -30.27 -6.50
C LEU A 115 2.29 -30.31 -7.45
N ASP A 116 1.55 -29.20 -7.56
CA ASP A 116 0.44 -29.12 -8.50
C ASP A 116 0.99 -28.92 -9.93
N PRO A 117 0.78 -29.87 -10.86
CA PRO A 117 1.24 -29.72 -12.24
C PRO A 117 0.41 -28.73 -13.07
N LYS A 118 -0.73 -28.26 -12.55
CA LYS A 118 -1.66 -27.37 -13.27
C LYS A 118 -1.46 -25.90 -12.91
N THR A 119 -0.79 -25.58 -11.81
CA THR A 119 -0.51 -24.20 -11.40
C THR A 119 0.69 -23.61 -12.15
N TRP A 120 0.85 -22.29 -12.08
CA TRP A 120 2.04 -21.62 -12.62
C TRP A 120 3.27 -21.95 -11.77
N SER A 121 4.16 -22.77 -12.31
CA SER A 121 5.41 -23.15 -11.65
C SER A 121 6.55 -23.37 -12.64
N PRO A 122 7.36 -22.33 -12.92
CA PRO A 122 8.59 -22.45 -13.69
C PRO A 122 9.59 -23.46 -13.09
N MET A 123 9.70 -23.53 -11.77
CA MET A 123 10.51 -24.53 -11.05
C MET A 123 10.13 -25.95 -11.47
N LEU A 124 8.83 -26.25 -11.58
CA LEU A 124 8.38 -27.60 -11.98
C LEU A 124 8.77 -27.96 -13.42
N LYS A 125 9.01 -26.96 -14.29
CA LYS A 125 9.49 -27.16 -15.66
C LYS A 125 11.00 -27.41 -15.71
N ASP A 126 11.76 -26.73 -14.86
CA ASP A 126 13.22 -26.78 -14.86
C ASP A 126 13.79 -28.09 -14.26
N TYR A 127 13.02 -28.78 -13.42
CA TYR A 127 13.44 -30.04 -12.78
C TYR A 127 12.50 -31.20 -13.12
N SER A 128 12.97 -32.19 -13.86
CA SER A 128 12.16 -33.35 -14.28
C SER A 128 12.23 -34.58 -13.36
N GLY A 129 13.15 -34.59 -12.39
CA GLY A 129 13.36 -35.71 -11.48
C GLY A 129 12.21 -35.93 -10.48
N PRO A 130 12.08 -37.15 -9.91
CA PRO A 130 11.03 -37.45 -8.93
C PRO A 130 11.21 -36.68 -7.60
N VAL A 131 12.46 -36.32 -7.29
CA VAL A 131 12.82 -35.44 -6.18
C VAL A 131 13.55 -34.23 -6.73
N ILE A 132 13.10 -33.04 -6.35
CA ILE A 132 13.73 -31.77 -6.65
C ILE A 132 14.49 -31.34 -5.40
N SER A 133 15.79 -31.09 -5.54
CA SER A 133 16.66 -30.66 -4.43
C SER A 133 17.10 -29.22 -4.66
N LEU A 134 16.60 -28.30 -3.84
CA LEU A 134 16.82 -26.86 -3.98
C LEU A 134 17.11 -26.23 -2.62
N THR A 135 17.89 -25.15 -2.60
CA THR A 135 18.04 -24.36 -1.38
C THR A 135 16.79 -23.49 -1.14
N VAL A 136 16.58 -23.03 0.09
CA VAL A 136 15.53 -22.03 0.38
C VAL A 136 15.76 -20.74 -0.43
N ARG A 137 17.02 -20.36 -0.64
CA ARG A 137 17.42 -19.26 -1.54
C ARG A 137 16.90 -19.46 -2.97
N ASP A 138 17.00 -20.68 -3.51
CA ASP A 138 16.46 -20.99 -4.85
C ASP A 138 14.94 -20.89 -4.88
N LEU A 139 14.24 -21.39 -3.85
CA LEU A 139 12.79 -21.28 -3.74
C LEU A 139 12.31 -19.82 -3.67
N LEU A 140 12.99 -18.98 -2.88
CA LEU A 140 12.77 -17.54 -2.85
C LEU A 140 13.01 -16.89 -4.22
N ARG A 141 14.08 -17.29 -4.94
CA ARG A 141 14.35 -16.79 -6.29
C ARG A 141 13.20 -17.13 -7.25
N TYR A 142 12.75 -18.39 -7.31
CA TYR A 142 11.62 -18.78 -8.15
C TYR A 142 10.34 -18.02 -7.79
N THR A 143 10.08 -17.86 -6.49
CA THR A 143 8.91 -17.17 -5.97
C THR A 143 8.91 -15.68 -6.33
N LEU A 144 10.03 -14.97 -6.16
CA LEU A 144 10.09 -13.52 -6.34
C LEU A 144 10.33 -13.10 -7.79
N THR A 145 11.18 -13.82 -8.52
CA THR A 145 11.59 -13.42 -9.88
C THR A 145 10.72 -14.02 -10.97
N GLN A 146 10.06 -15.16 -10.68
CA GLN A 146 9.24 -15.88 -11.65
C GLN A 146 7.83 -16.17 -11.15
N SER A 147 7.45 -15.66 -9.97
CA SER A 147 6.13 -15.82 -9.38
C SER A 147 5.69 -17.28 -9.20
N ASP A 148 6.62 -18.20 -8.94
CA ASP A 148 6.30 -19.64 -8.85
C ASP A 148 5.31 -19.94 -7.70
N ASN A 149 4.15 -20.52 -8.03
CA ASN A 149 3.08 -20.81 -7.08
C ASN A 149 3.40 -22.04 -6.20
N ASN A 150 4.03 -23.07 -6.77
CA ASN A 150 4.40 -24.27 -6.01
C ASN A 150 5.49 -23.95 -5.00
N ALA A 151 6.50 -23.16 -5.37
CA ALA A 151 7.53 -22.71 -4.43
C ALA A 151 6.92 -21.88 -3.29
N SER A 152 6.00 -20.95 -3.60
CA SER A 152 5.28 -20.18 -2.58
C SER A 152 4.44 -21.07 -1.66
N ASN A 153 3.63 -21.98 -2.20
CA ASN A 153 2.80 -22.90 -1.41
C ASN A 153 3.65 -23.80 -0.50
N LEU A 154 4.77 -24.32 -1.01
CA LEU A 154 5.68 -25.17 -0.24
C LEU A 154 6.28 -24.39 0.95
N MET A 155 6.77 -23.17 0.72
CA MET A 155 7.30 -22.34 1.80
C MET A 155 6.22 -21.95 2.83
N PHE A 156 4.97 -21.73 2.41
CA PHE A 156 3.86 -21.49 3.34
C PHE A 156 3.53 -22.70 4.19
N LYS A 157 3.59 -23.88 3.60
CA LYS A 157 3.21 -25.14 4.25
C LYS A 157 4.27 -25.62 5.23
N ASP A 158 5.54 -25.59 4.81
CA ASP A 158 6.62 -26.30 5.50
C ASP A 158 7.54 -25.36 6.29
N MET A 159 7.43 -24.04 6.10
CA MET A 159 8.34 -23.06 6.72
C MET A 159 7.60 -21.98 7.51
N VAL A 160 7.10 -20.93 6.85
CA VAL A 160 6.40 -19.80 7.49
C VAL A 160 4.97 -19.73 6.98
N ASN A 161 3.99 -19.96 7.85
CA ASN A 161 2.60 -20.01 7.40
C ASN A 161 2.01 -18.61 7.16
N VAL A 162 0.82 -18.60 6.54
CA VAL A 162 0.07 -17.37 6.18
C VAL A 162 -0.15 -16.48 7.40
N ALA A 163 -0.56 -17.04 8.54
CA ALA A 163 -0.85 -16.27 9.75
C ALA A 163 0.41 -15.65 10.38
N GLN A 164 1.53 -16.37 10.36
CA GLN A 164 2.83 -15.85 10.79
C GLN A 164 3.29 -14.71 9.88
N THR A 165 3.12 -14.88 8.56
CA THR A 165 3.43 -13.86 7.56
C THR A 165 2.60 -12.59 7.80
N ASP A 166 1.28 -12.74 7.89
CA ASP A 166 0.34 -11.65 8.13
C ASP A 166 0.65 -10.90 9.44
N SER A 167 0.96 -11.62 10.51
CA SER A 167 1.34 -11.04 11.80
C SER A 167 2.66 -10.29 11.74
N PHE A 168 3.66 -10.85 11.06
CA PHE A 168 4.97 -10.22 10.91
C PHE A 168 4.87 -8.92 10.10
N ILE A 169 4.14 -8.91 8.99
CA ILE A 169 3.97 -7.71 8.17
C ILE A 169 3.27 -6.59 8.95
N ALA A 170 2.38 -6.93 9.89
CA ALA A 170 1.71 -5.94 10.74
C ALA A 170 2.67 -5.21 11.69
N THR A 171 3.90 -5.72 11.87
CA THR A 171 4.98 -5.01 12.57
C THR A 171 5.70 -3.99 11.67
N LEU A 172 5.59 -4.13 10.34
CA LEU A 172 6.28 -3.31 9.36
C LEU A 172 5.39 -2.20 8.79
N ILE A 173 4.11 -2.48 8.55
CA ILE A 173 3.15 -1.51 7.97
C ILE A 173 1.83 -1.53 8.75
N PRO A 174 1.00 -0.47 8.66
CA PRO A 174 -0.24 -0.39 9.43
C PRO A 174 -1.16 -1.59 9.20
N ARG A 175 -1.65 -2.21 10.28
CA ARG A 175 -2.52 -3.40 10.20
C ARG A 175 -3.75 -3.21 9.31
N SER A 176 -4.34 -2.01 9.29
CA SER A 176 -5.51 -1.70 8.47
C SER A 176 -5.20 -1.57 6.97
N SER A 177 -3.93 -1.60 6.58
CA SER A 177 -3.49 -1.37 5.20
C SER A 177 -3.41 -2.63 4.35
N PHE A 178 -3.51 -3.84 4.94
CA PHE A 178 -3.38 -5.10 4.22
C PHE A 178 -4.03 -6.26 4.98
N GLN A 179 -4.17 -7.40 4.30
CA GLN A 179 -4.46 -8.71 4.90
C GLN A 179 -3.84 -9.81 4.04
N ILE A 180 -3.25 -10.82 4.67
CA ILE A 180 -2.81 -12.07 4.03
C ILE A 180 -3.52 -13.23 4.71
N ALA A 181 -4.45 -13.87 4.00
CA ALA A 181 -5.36 -14.87 4.55
C ALA A 181 -5.27 -16.24 3.86
N TYR A 182 -4.77 -16.30 2.61
CA TYR A 182 -4.80 -17.53 1.81
C TYR A 182 -3.51 -17.76 1.01
N THR A 183 -3.23 -19.02 0.74
CA THR A 183 -2.15 -19.49 -0.15
C THR A 183 -2.55 -19.42 -1.64
N GLU A 184 -1.60 -19.59 -2.57
CA GLU A 184 -1.92 -19.68 -4.02
C GLU A 184 -2.81 -20.89 -4.31
N GLU A 185 -2.61 -22.03 -3.61
CA GLU A 185 -3.46 -23.22 -3.74
C GLU A 185 -4.92 -22.91 -3.38
N GLU A 186 -5.15 -22.25 -2.24
CA GLU A 186 -6.50 -21.91 -1.79
C GLU A 186 -7.18 -20.87 -2.69
N MET A 187 -6.43 -19.86 -3.16
CA MET A 187 -6.94 -18.88 -4.12
C MET A 187 -7.26 -19.50 -5.48
N SER A 188 -6.47 -20.49 -5.93
CA SER A 188 -6.74 -21.22 -7.16
C SER A 188 -7.98 -22.11 -7.05
N ALA A 189 -8.24 -22.67 -5.87
CA ALA A 189 -9.42 -23.51 -5.61
C ALA A 189 -10.71 -22.68 -5.52
N ASP A 190 -10.65 -21.47 -4.95
CA ASP A 190 -11.74 -20.51 -4.90
C ASP A 190 -11.23 -19.09 -5.14
N HIS A 191 -11.44 -18.58 -6.36
CA HIS A 191 -10.95 -17.28 -6.79
C HIS A 191 -11.46 -16.11 -5.93
N ASN A 192 -12.61 -16.26 -5.25
CA ASN A 192 -13.11 -15.20 -4.38
C ASN A 192 -12.19 -14.97 -3.17
N LYS A 193 -11.42 -15.99 -2.76
CA LYS A 193 -10.44 -15.87 -1.67
C LYS A 193 -9.32 -14.89 -2.00
N ALA A 194 -9.02 -14.66 -3.28
CA ALA A 194 -8.00 -13.67 -3.68
C ALA A 194 -8.31 -12.27 -3.16
N TYR A 195 -9.58 -11.90 -3.03
CA TYR A 195 -10.01 -10.62 -2.48
C TYR A 195 -9.82 -10.48 -0.96
N SER A 196 -9.55 -11.59 -0.26
CA SER A 196 -9.16 -11.56 1.16
C SER A 196 -7.65 -11.39 1.36
N ASN A 197 -6.86 -11.53 0.28
CA ASN A 197 -5.46 -11.15 0.24
C ASN A 197 -5.35 -9.76 -0.38
N TYR A 198 -5.59 -8.70 0.40
CA TYR A 198 -5.65 -7.34 -0.13
C TYR A 198 -4.57 -6.43 0.46
N THR A 199 -4.33 -5.31 -0.23
CA THR A 199 -3.54 -4.19 0.31
C THR A 199 -4.09 -2.85 -0.18
N SER A 200 -3.78 -1.78 0.54
CA SER A 200 -3.90 -0.41 0.03
C SER A 200 -2.67 -0.05 -0.79
N PRO A 201 -2.79 0.80 -1.82
CA PRO A 201 -1.65 1.27 -2.60
C PRO A 201 -0.51 1.81 -1.73
N LEU A 202 -0.83 2.62 -0.70
CA LEU A 202 0.16 3.15 0.22
C LEU A 202 0.76 2.04 1.10
N GLY A 203 -0.03 1.07 1.56
CA GLY A 203 0.48 -0.07 2.33
C GLY A 203 1.55 -0.84 1.55
N ALA A 204 1.29 -1.12 0.27
CA ALA A 204 2.27 -1.73 -0.63
C ALA A 204 3.52 -0.85 -0.80
N ALA A 205 3.34 0.45 -1.07
CA ALA A 205 4.46 1.37 -1.24
C ALA A 205 5.33 1.50 0.02
N MET A 206 4.71 1.54 1.21
CA MET A 206 5.40 1.60 2.50
C MET A 206 6.28 0.38 2.74
N LEU A 207 5.84 -0.80 2.31
CA LEU A 207 6.64 -2.01 2.42
C LEU A 207 7.91 -1.95 1.54
N MET A 208 7.80 -1.36 0.35
CA MET A 208 8.93 -1.21 -0.59
C MET A 208 9.91 -0.10 -0.23
N ASN A 209 9.46 0.89 0.56
CA ASN A 209 10.26 2.07 0.91
C ASN A 209 11.15 1.86 2.16
N ARG A 210 11.07 0.70 2.80
CA ARG A 210 11.89 0.35 3.96
C ARG A 210 13.21 -0.27 3.52
#